data_AF-A0A0L6WX03-F1
#
_entry.id   AF-A0A0L6WX03-F1
#
_cell.length_a   1.000
_cell.length_b   1.000
_cell.length_c   1.000
_cell.angle_alpha   90.00
_cell.angle_beta   90.00
_cell.angle_gamma   90.00
#
_symmetry.space_group_name_H-M   'P 1'
#
loop_
_entity.id
_entity.type
_entity.pdbx_description
1 polymer ?
#
loop_
_entity_poly.entity_id
_entity_poly.type
_entity_poly.pdbx_seq_one_letter_code
_entity_poly.pdbx_strand_id
1 'polypeptide(L)'
;MPGYTVVKDAQDNPIALVEWKSPPVIEIRGLLPKQSISSWLRLSSDRSARAMEVRSVRYIWAPHNNSINLHVGDFNRTFLANVSKIQNSIAIQITSDAINQRLLESVIIAAMLLQCGRNID
;
A
#
# COMPACT_ATOMS: atom_id res chain seq x y z
N MET A 1 11.28 6.93 -21.50
CA MET A 1 9.94 7.37 -21.04
C MET A 1 9.73 6.84 -19.63
N PRO A 2 9.22 7.64 -18.68
CA PRO A 2 8.79 7.09 -17.41
C PRO A 2 7.63 6.11 -17.69
N GLY A 3 7.81 4.85 -17.30
CA GLY A 3 6.79 3.82 -17.50
C GLY A 3 5.57 4.02 -16.60
N TYR A 4 4.52 3.27 -16.83
CA TYR A 4 3.36 3.22 -15.93
C TYR A 4 3.03 1.78 -15.56
N THR A 5 2.42 1.60 -14.40
CA THR A 5 1.84 0.32 -13.97
C THR A 5 0.36 0.53 -13.76
N VAL A 6 -0.47 -0.27 -14.44
CA VAL A 6 -1.92 -0.31 -14.23
C VAL A 6 -2.23 -1.57 -13.44
N VAL A 7 -2.97 -1.43 -12.35
CA VAL A 7 -3.54 -2.56 -11.63
C VAL A 7 -5.00 -2.66 -12.01
N LYS A 8 -5.45 -3.86 -12.37
CA LYS A 8 -6.82 -4.14 -12.83
C LYS A 8 -7.49 -5.18 -11.95
N ASP A 9 -8.81 -5.14 -11.90
CA ASP A 9 -9.62 -6.19 -11.28
C ASP A 9 -9.75 -7.42 -12.20
N ALA A 10 -10.53 -8.42 -11.75
CA ALA A 10 -10.77 -9.64 -12.50
C ALA A 10 -11.59 -9.43 -13.78
N GLN A 11 -12.23 -8.26 -13.95
CA GLN A 11 -13.02 -7.86 -15.10
C GLN A 11 -12.25 -6.93 -16.05
N ASP A 12 -10.93 -6.81 -15.88
CA ASP A 12 -10.04 -5.93 -16.65
C ASP A 12 -10.31 -4.42 -16.45
N ASN A 13 -11.09 -4.04 -15.43
CA ASN A 13 -11.27 -2.63 -15.11
C ASN A 13 -10.03 -2.11 -14.36
N PRO A 14 -9.48 -0.95 -14.74
CA PRO A 14 -8.39 -0.34 -13.99
C PRO A 14 -8.88 0.08 -12.60
N ILE A 15 -8.20 -0.37 -11.54
CA ILE A 15 -8.47 0.03 -10.15
C ILE A 15 -7.41 0.99 -9.61
N ALA A 16 -6.20 0.96 -10.16
CA ALA A 16 -5.14 1.89 -9.79
C ALA A 16 -4.16 2.15 -10.95
N LEU A 17 -3.52 3.31 -10.90
CA LEU A 17 -2.48 3.73 -11.83
C LEU A 17 -1.28 4.25 -11.03
N VAL A 18 -0.09 3.74 -11.36
CA VAL A 18 1.18 4.29 -10.89
C VAL A 18 1.93 4.85 -12.10
N GLU A 19 2.24 6.14 -12.07
CA GLU A 19 3.13 6.76 -13.07
C GLU A 19 4.53 6.88 -12.47
N TRP A 20 5.49 6.20 -13.08
CA TRP A 20 6.87 6.13 -12.60
C TRP A 20 7.70 7.31 -13.11
N LYS A 21 7.20 8.53 -12.90
CA LYS A 21 7.93 9.79 -13.10
C LYS A 21 8.70 10.18 -11.83
N SER A 22 9.34 11.34 -11.83
CA SER A 22 10.09 11.85 -10.67
C SER A 22 9.44 13.14 -10.17
N PRO A 23 8.81 13.16 -8.97
CA PRO A 23 8.53 12.01 -8.10
C PRO A 23 7.40 11.11 -8.65
N PRO A 24 7.35 9.81 -8.27
CA PRO A 24 6.33 8.91 -8.75
C PRO A 24 4.97 9.27 -8.15
N VAL A 25 3.90 9.07 -8.92
CA VAL A 25 2.53 9.37 -8.51
C VAL A 25 1.62 8.17 -8.63
N ILE A 26 0.57 8.19 -7.81
CA ILE A 26 -0.40 7.11 -7.68
C ILE A 26 -1.81 7.67 -7.70
N GLU A 27 -2.73 6.89 -8.27
CA GLU A 27 -4.17 7.07 -8.21
C GLU A 27 -4.81 5.72 -7.91
N ILE A 28 -5.80 5.69 -6.99
CA ILE A 28 -6.62 4.51 -6.71
C ILE A 28 -8.07 4.92 -6.92
N ARG A 29 -8.75 4.32 -7.91
CA ARG A 29 -10.06 4.77 -8.35
C ARG A 29 -11.08 4.69 -7.22
N GLY A 30 -11.80 5.79 -7.00
CA GLY A 30 -12.81 5.91 -5.95
C GLY A 30 -12.27 5.98 -4.52
N LEU A 31 -10.95 5.91 -4.30
CA LEU A 31 -10.32 5.89 -2.97
C LEU A 31 -9.26 6.96 -2.77
N LEU A 32 -8.40 7.17 -3.77
CA LEU A 32 -7.22 8.03 -3.66
C LEU A 32 -7.09 8.90 -4.93
N PRO A 33 -7.31 10.23 -4.84
CA PRO A 33 -7.02 11.11 -5.96
C PRO A 33 -5.52 11.09 -6.29
N LYS A 34 -5.19 11.43 -7.54
CA LYS A 34 -3.80 11.39 -8.01
C LYS A 34 -2.90 12.27 -7.14
N GLN A 35 -1.87 11.67 -6.54
CA GLN A 35 -0.89 12.35 -5.67
C GLN A 35 0.46 11.65 -5.67
N SER A 36 1.50 12.25 -5.06
CA SER A 36 2.80 11.58 -4.94
C SER A 36 2.71 10.36 -4.04
N ILE A 37 3.46 9.31 -4.36
CA ILE A 37 3.52 8.10 -3.53
C ILE A 37 4.03 8.44 -2.13
N SER A 38 5.04 9.31 -2.02
CA SER A 38 5.59 9.76 -0.74
C SER A 38 4.61 10.55 0.14
N SER A 39 3.60 11.19 -0.46
CA SER A 39 2.52 11.84 0.30
C SER A 39 1.55 10.83 0.88
N TRP A 40 1.18 9.81 0.10
CA TRP A 40 0.21 8.80 0.50
C TRP A 40 0.81 7.69 1.38
N LEU A 41 1.99 7.16 1.04
CA LEU A 41 2.69 6.09 1.73
C LEU A 41 3.99 6.64 2.34
N ARG A 42 3.81 7.55 3.29
CA ARG A 42 4.85 8.40 3.87
C ARG A 42 5.82 7.59 4.72
N LEU A 43 7.11 7.69 4.43
CA LEU A 43 8.16 7.14 5.28
C LEU A 43 8.29 7.92 6.60
N SER A 44 8.39 7.22 7.72
CA SER A 44 8.67 7.84 9.02
C SER A 44 10.08 8.44 9.05
N SER A 45 10.31 9.44 9.92
CA SER A 45 11.61 10.13 10.02
C SER A 45 12.76 9.20 10.41
N ASP A 46 12.48 8.20 11.24
CA ASP A 46 13.40 7.14 11.64
C ASP A 46 13.48 5.98 10.62
N ARG A 47 12.75 6.07 9.51
CA ARG A 47 12.67 5.07 8.42
C ARG A 47 12.24 3.67 8.88
N SER A 48 11.60 3.55 10.03
CA SER A 48 11.15 2.27 10.60
C SER A 48 9.78 1.81 10.10
N ALA A 49 8.97 2.73 9.57
CA ALA A 49 7.61 2.44 9.13
C ALA A 49 7.16 3.35 7.99
N ARG A 50 6.07 2.97 7.32
CA ARG A 50 5.34 3.83 6.40
C ARG A 50 3.92 4.04 6.90
N ALA A 51 3.44 5.28 6.85
CA ALA A 51 2.07 5.63 7.18
C ALA A 51 1.27 5.86 5.90
N MET A 52 0.04 5.36 5.86
CA MET A 52 -0.93 5.72 4.83
C MET A 52 -2.25 6.15 5.41
N GLU A 53 -2.96 7.01 4.69
CA GLU A 53 -4.31 7.43 5.03
C GLU A 53 -5.28 6.92 3.97
N VAL A 54 -6.37 6.29 4.42
CA VAL A 54 -7.47 5.86 3.57
C VAL A 54 -8.76 6.30 4.27
N ARG A 55 -9.55 7.15 3.60
CA ARG A 55 -10.80 7.71 4.15
C ARG A 55 -10.63 8.33 5.55
N SER A 56 -9.59 9.14 5.72
CA SER A 56 -9.28 9.82 6.99
C SER A 56 -8.92 8.90 8.17
N VAL A 57 -8.66 7.61 7.90
CA VAL A 57 -8.12 6.68 8.88
C VAL A 57 -6.64 6.45 8.57
N ARG A 58 -5.81 6.60 9.59
CA ARG A 58 -4.36 6.39 9.49
C ARG A 58 -4.01 4.93 9.77
N TYR A 59 -3.23 4.37 8.86
CA TYR A 59 -2.72 3.01 8.93
C TYR A 59 -1.19 3.01 8.86
N ILE A 60 -0.56 2.07 9.56
CA ILE A 60 0.89 1.97 9.66
C ILE A 60 1.36 0.61 9.12
N TRP A 61 2.22 0.66 8.11
CA TRP A 61 3.01 -0.45 7.63
C TRP A 61 4.36 -0.48 8.35
N ALA A 62 4.68 -1.58 9.03
CA ALA A 62 5.95 -1.73 9.72
C ALA A 62 6.54 -3.14 9.48
N PRO A 63 7.87 -3.26 9.33
CA PRO A 63 8.52 -4.57 9.30
C PRO A 63 8.24 -5.36 10.59
N HIS A 64 7.96 -6.64 10.44
CA HIS A 64 7.80 -7.60 11.53
C HIS A 64 8.34 -8.96 11.10
N ASN A 65 9.48 -9.36 11.65
CA ASN A 65 10.25 -10.53 11.24
C ASN A 65 10.52 -10.53 9.72
N ASN A 66 10.05 -11.57 9.00
CA ASN A 66 10.23 -11.73 7.55
C ASN A 66 9.07 -11.14 6.73
N SER A 67 8.31 -10.20 7.30
CA SER A 67 7.11 -9.66 6.70
C SER A 67 6.90 -8.18 7.02
N ILE A 68 5.92 -7.56 6.38
CA ILE A 68 5.48 -6.19 6.68
C ILE A 68 4.02 -6.25 7.10
N ASN A 69 3.73 -5.78 8.31
CA ASN A 69 2.38 -5.80 8.87
C ASN A 69 1.72 -4.43 8.74
N LEU A 70 0.42 -4.45 8.49
CA LEU A 70 -0.46 -3.31 8.57
C LEU A 70 -1.19 -3.29 9.91
N HIS A 71 -1.15 -2.14 10.56
CA HIS A 71 -1.89 -1.88 11.78
C HIS A 71 -2.69 -0.58 11.71
N VAL A 72 -3.72 -0.49 12.55
CA VAL A 72 -4.48 0.74 12.83
C VAL A 72 -4.47 1.03 14.33
N GLY A 73 -4.52 2.32 14.68
CA GLY A 73 -4.53 2.80 16.06
C GLY A 73 -3.14 3.11 16.62
N ASP A 74 -3.06 4.11 17.50
CA ASP A 74 -1.78 4.61 18.03
C ASP A 74 -1.28 3.78 19.23
N PHE A 75 -2.17 3.50 20.21
CA PHE A 75 -1.82 2.81 21.46
C PHE A 75 -2.15 1.31 21.43
N ASN A 76 -3.35 0.94 20.94
CA ASN A 76 -3.79 -0.44 20.81
C ASN A 76 -3.81 -0.83 19.33
N ARG A 77 -2.62 -1.11 18.78
CA ARG A 77 -2.45 -1.42 17.35
C ARG A 77 -3.21 -2.70 16.98
N THR A 78 -4.31 -2.55 16.23
CA THR A 78 -5.04 -3.69 15.67
C THR A 78 -4.38 -4.14 14.39
N PHE A 79 -4.03 -5.42 14.28
CA PHE A 79 -3.50 -6.03 13.06
C PHE A 79 -4.59 -6.14 11.98
N LEU A 80 -4.25 -5.78 10.74
CA LEU A 80 -5.18 -5.78 9.61
C LEU A 80 -4.69 -6.59 8.41
N ALA A 81 -3.39 -6.58 8.13
CA ALA A 81 -2.84 -7.30 6.99
C ALA A 81 -1.36 -7.63 7.19
N ASN A 82 -0.89 -8.64 6.47
CA ASN A 82 0.51 -9.04 6.38
C ASN A 82 0.90 -9.15 4.90
N VAL A 83 2.09 -8.66 4.58
CA VAL A 83 2.75 -8.84 3.28
C VAL A 83 4.04 -9.59 3.52
N SER A 84 4.15 -10.78 2.96
CA SER A 84 5.36 -11.62 3.06
C SER A 84 5.85 -12.03 1.68
N LYS A 85 7.16 -12.20 1.55
CA LYS A 85 7.76 -12.78 0.34
C LYS A 85 7.70 -14.30 0.46
N ILE A 86 7.16 -14.93 -0.56
CA ILE A 86 7.34 -16.36 -0.84
C ILE A 86 8.20 -16.47 -2.09
N GLN A 87 8.80 -17.64 -2.34
CA GLN A 87 9.86 -17.86 -3.35
C GLN A 87 9.84 -16.89 -4.56
N ASN A 88 8.80 -16.95 -5.39
CA ASN A 88 8.64 -16.09 -6.57
C ASN A 88 7.34 -15.26 -6.53
N SER A 89 6.79 -14.99 -5.35
CA SER A 89 5.52 -14.27 -5.23
C SER A 89 5.43 -13.50 -3.92
N ILE A 90 4.43 -12.63 -3.85
CA ILE A 90 4.08 -11.92 -2.62
C ILE A 90 2.80 -12.56 -2.10
N ALA A 91 2.81 -13.01 -0.84
CA ALA A 91 1.61 -13.45 -0.16
C ALA A 91 1.03 -12.27 0.63
N ILE A 92 -0.25 -12.00 0.42
CA ILE A 92 -1.01 -11.00 1.17
C ILE A 92 -2.02 -11.75 2.02
N GLN A 93 -1.95 -11.59 3.34
CA GLN A 93 -3.00 -12.01 4.26
C GLN A 93 -3.71 -10.76 4.75
N ILE A 94 -5.04 -10.76 4.75
CA ILE A 94 -5.85 -9.62 5.15
C ILE A 94 -7.00 -10.11 6.03
N THR A 95 -7.32 -9.37 7.09
CA THR A 95 -8.44 -9.71 7.97
C THR A 95 -9.77 -9.37 7.31
N SER A 96 -10.84 -10.09 7.70
CA SER A 96 -12.19 -9.79 7.24
C SER A 96 -12.62 -8.37 7.62
N ASP A 97 -12.17 -7.86 8.77
CA ASP A 97 -12.44 -6.49 9.20
C ASP A 97 -11.86 -5.45 8.23
N ALA A 98 -10.62 -5.66 7.76
CA ALA A 98 -10.00 -4.78 6.78
C ALA A 98 -10.72 -4.83 5.42
N ILE A 99 -11.20 -6.00 5.01
CA ILE A 99 -12.05 -6.15 3.81
C ILE A 99 -13.36 -5.38 3.98
N ASN A 100 -14.03 -5.53 5.11
CA ASN A 100 -15.29 -4.84 5.41
C ASN A 100 -15.13 -3.30 5.44
N GLN A 101 -13.95 -2.81 5.82
CA GLN A 101 -13.58 -1.39 5.76
C GLN A 101 -13.23 -0.92 4.33
N ARG A 102 -13.29 -1.81 3.33
CA ARG A 102 -12.91 -1.58 1.92
C ARG A 102 -11.44 -1.13 1.77
N LEU A 103 -10.53 -1.82 2.47
CA LEU A 103 -9.09 -1.57 2.38
C LEU A 103 -8.38 -2.44 1.36
N LEU A 104 -9.07 -3.38 0.72
CA LEU A 104 -8.44 -4.41 -0.13
C LEU A 104 -7.56 -3.79 -1.22
N GLU A 105 -8.09 -2.85 -2.00
CA GLU A 105 -7.37 -2.20 -3.08
C GLU A 105 -6.16 -1.44 -2.53
N SER A 106 -6.33 -0.64 -1.48
CA SER A 106 -5.23 0.09 -0.84
C SER A 106 -4.13 -0.84 -0.31
N VAL A 107 -4.50 -1.98 0.26
CA VAL A 107 -3.55 -3.00 0.75
C VAL A 107 -2.78 -3.64 -0.39
N ILE A 108 -3.44 -4.03 -1.47
CA ILE A 108 -2.79 -4.62 -2.65
C ILE A 108 -1.79 -3.63 -3.26
N ILE A 109 -2.21 -2.38 -3.42
CA ILE A 109 -1.35 -1.36 -4.03
C ILE A 109 -0.18 -1.02 -3.12
N ALA A 110 -0.40 -0.87 -1.80
CA ALA A 110 0.69 -0.66 -0.85
C ALA A 110 1.67 -1.84 -0.86
N ALA A 111 1.19 -3.09 -0.86
CA ALA A 111 2.02 -4.28 -0.94
C ALA A 111 2.89 -4.29 -2.21
N MET A 112 2.31 -3.96 -3.37
CA MET A 112 3.05 -3.83 -4.63
C MET A 112 4.16 -2.78 -4.51
N LEU A 113 3.86 -1.59 -4.00
CA LEU A 113 4.83 -0.51 -3.86
C LEU A 113 5.96 -0.85 -2.87
N LEU A 114 5.62 -1.45 -1.73
CA LEU A 114 6.58 -1.87 -0.71
C LEU A 114 7.55 -2.95 -1.22
N GLN A 115 7.14 -3.73 -2.22
CA GLN A 115 7.92 -4.87 -2.73
C GLN A 115 8.52 -4.64 -4.13
N CYS A 116 8.26 -3.49 -4.77
CA CYS A 116 8.67 -3.25 -6.17
C CYS A 116 10.18 -3.00 -6.38
N GLY A 117 10.94 -2.76 -5.31
CA GLY A 117 12.38 -2.49 -5.39
C GLY A 117 12.75 -1.14 -6.05
N ARG A 118 11.78 -0.27 -6.30
CA ARG A 118 12.00 1.08 -6.86
C ARG A 118 12.02 2.12 -5.74
N ASN A 119 12.70 3.24 -5.97
CA ASN A 119 12.55 4.40 -5.09
C ASN A 119 11.15 4.98 -5.26
N ILE A 120 10.40 5.07 -4.15
CA ILE A 120 9.03 5.61 -4.10
C ILE A 120 8.94 6.92 -3.31
N ASP A 121 10.08 7.44 -2.86
CA ASP A 121 10.21 8.69 -2.12
C ASP A 121 10.58 9.87 -3.04
#